data_AF-A0A0G1V1J3-F1
#
_entry.id   AF-A0A0G1V1J3-F1
#
_cell.length_a   1.000
_cell.length_b   1.000
_cell.length_c   1.000
_cell.angle_alpha   90.00
_cell.angle_beta   90.00
_cell.angle_gamma   90.00
#
_symmetry.space_group_name_H-M   'P 1'
#
loop_
_entity.id
_entity.type
_entity.pdbx_description
1 polymer ?
#
loop_
_entity_poly.entity_id
_entity_poly.type
_entity_poly.pdbx_seq_one_letter_code
_entity_poly.pdbx_strand_id
1 'polypeptide(L)'
;MRIKNPKETLWIAGPLLFVLLVRMVRAYATRLNPAFNWPPVLLGNAFLAIGWGLGYFLAEADHVFYATMCDPQDETCRLVKEEWERKNWRNAWGILERTKGERKRLPIRNMLTIFILLGVGIWVVSSSGSMLASGMVMGLLVRLFSEAVRDAEYKKWYWVFARDFTPMEHRGFLTAWGLVLLFSLVLLMRGF
;
A
#
# COMPACT_ATOMS: atom_id res chain seq x y z
N MET A 1 -19.92 -7.73 1.47
CA MET A 1 -19.35 -6.37 1.34
C MET A 1 -19.57 -5.66 2.66
N ARG A 2 -18.53 -5.57 3.51
CA ARG A 2 -18.61 -4.73 4.71
C ARG A 2 -18.49 -3.28 4.22
N ILE A 3 -19.50 -2.45 4.50
CA ILE A 3 -19.49 -1.03 4.15
C ILE A 3 -18.25 -0.43 4.84
N LYS A 4 -17.25 -0.05 4.05
CA LYS A 4 -15.99 0.51 4.56
C LYS A 4 -16.33 1.79 5.33
N ASN A 5 -15.86 1.90 6.56
CA ASN A 5 -16.12 3.07 7.39
C ASN A 5 -15.60 4.33 6.65
N PRO A 6 -16.40 5.40 6.50
CA PRO A 6 -15.99 6.60 5.76
C PRO A 6 -14.67 7.20 6.26
N LYS A 7 -14.38 7.06 7.58
CA LYS A 7 -13.09 7.49 8.15
C LYS A 7 -11.91 6.69 7.59
N GLU A 8 -12.08 5.40 7.33
CA GLU A 8 -11.02 4.57 6.74
C GLU A 8 -10.76 4.94 5.29
N THR A 9 -11.81 5.17 4.51
CA THR A 9 -11.70 5.62 3.12
C THR A 9 -10.93 6.94 3.03
N LEU A 10 -11.13 7.85 3.99
CA LEU A 10 -10.45 9.14 4.03
C LEU A 10 -8.94 9.02 4.30
N TRP A 11 -8.52 8.10 5.18
CA TRP A 11 -7.10 7.81 5.41
C TRP A 11 -6.40 7.20 4.19
N ILE A 12 -7.15 6.50 3.35
CA ILE A 12 -6.64 5.80 2.16
C ILE A 12 -6.54 6.75 0.97
N ALA A 13 -7.64 7.44 0.66
CA ALA A 13 -7.75 8.29 -0.51
C ALA A 13 -7.32 9.73 -0.25
N GLY A 14 -7.31 10.18 1.01
CA GLY A 14 -6.96 11.55 1.39
C GLY A 14 -5.59 12.00 0.87
N PRO A 15 -4.51 11.24 1.11
CA PRO A 15 -3.18 11.61 0.59
C PRO A 15 -3.15 11.70 -0.94
N LEU A 16 -3.78 10.76 -1.63
CA LEU A 16 -3.88 10.77 -3.09
C LEU A 16 -4.66 12.00 -3.59
N LEU A 17 -5.86 12.24 -3.06
CA LEU A 17 -6.70 13.37 -3.43
C LEU A 17 -6.00 14.71 -3.18
N PHE A 18 -5.27 14.82 -2.07
CA PHE A 18 -4.48 16.01 -1.77
C PHE A 18 -3.39 16.24 -2.81
N VAL A 19 -2.61 15.20 -3.16
CA VAL A 19 -1.58 15.31 -4.21
C VAL A 19 -2.19 15.68 -5.56
N LEU A 20 -3.29 15.04 -5.95
CA LEU A 20 -3.99 15.33 -7.20
C LEU A 20 -4.51 16.77 -7.24
N LEU A 21 -5.08 17.26 -6.13
CA LEU A 21 -5.57 18.62 -6.00
C LEU A 21 -4.43 19.64 -6.11
N VAL A 22 -3.33 19.45 -5.39
CA VAL A 22 -2.15 20.34 -5.45
C VAL A 22 -1.60 20.40 -6.88
N ARG A 23 -1.49 19.25 -7.56
CA ARG A 23 -1.04 19.19 -8.96
C ARG A 23 -2.00 19.93 -9.89
N MET A 24 -3.31 19.78 -9.69
CA MET A 24 -4.32 20.48 -10.49
C MET A 24 -4.30 21.99 -10.27
N VAL A 25 -4.19 22.45 -9.01
CA VAL A 25 -4.10 23.89 -8.68
C VAL A 25 -2.85 24.50 -9.30
N ARG A 26 -1.70 23.82 -9.21
CA ARG A 26 -0.46 24.29 -9.82
C ARG A 26 -0.55 24.36 -11.33
N ALA A 27 -1.11 23.34 -11.96
CA ALA A 27 -1.34 23.30 -13.40
C ALA A 27 -2.25 24.45 -13.86
N TYR A 28 -3.32 24.72 -13.11
CA TYR A 28 -4.21 25.86 -13.36
C TYR A 28 -3.48 27.21 -13.20
N ALA A 29 -2.62 27.37 -12.19
CA ALA A 29 -1.85 28.59 -11.98
C ALA A 29 -0.86 28.87 -13.13
N THR A 30 -0.33 27.83 -13.78
CA THR A 30 0.56 27.94 -14.94
C THR A 30 -0.15 28.12 -16.27
N ARG A 31 -1.49 28.24 -16.29
CA ARG A 31 -2.31 28.34 -17.52
C ARG A 31 -1.96 29.54 -18.41
N LEU A 32 -1.43 30.61 -17.85
CA LEU A 32 -1.00 31.80 -18.61
C LEU A 32 0.30 31.56 -19.40
N ASN A 33 1.01 30.45 -19.17
CA ASN A 33 2.19 30.09 -19.93
C ASN A 33 1.77 29.50 -21.29
N PRO A 34 2.18 30.09 -22.43
CA PRO A 34 1.81 29.59 -23.76
C PRO A 34 2.32 28.17 -24.07
N ALA A 35 3.32 27.67 -23.31
CA ALA A 35 3.80 26.29 -23.40
C ALA A 35 2.95 25.28 -22.59
N PHE A 36 1.89 25.73 -21.92
CA PHE A 36 1.10 24.91 -21.01
C PHE A 36 0.12 23.98 -21.75
N ASN A 37 0.21 22.67 -21.46
CA ASN A 37 -0.62 21.64 -22.07
C ASN A 37 -1.39 20.85 -20.99
N TRP A 38 -2.72 20.89 -21.04
CA TRP A 38 -3.61 20.19 -20.09
C TRP A 38 -3.57 18.65 -20.19
N PRO A 39 -3.67 18.03 -21.39
CA PRO A 39 -3.75 16.57 -21.51
C PRO A 39 -2.66 15.77 -20.77
N PRO A 40 -1.36 16.13 -20.82
CA PRO A 40 -0.31 15.41 -20.09
C PRO A 40 -0.50 15.40 -18.57
N VAL A 41 -0.98 16.51 -18.00
CA VAL A 41 -1.22 16.62 -16.55
C VAL A 41 -2.37 15.71 -16.11
N LEU A 42 -3.47 15.72 -16.87
CA LEU A 42 -4.64 14.89 -16.60
C LEU A 42 -4.31 13.40 -16.74
N LEU A 43 -3.59 13.02 -17.80
CA LEU A 43 -3.14 11.64 -18.01
C LEU A 43 -2.18 11.19 -16.91
N GLY A 44 -1.22 12.03 -16.53
CA GLY A 44 -0.30 11.73 -15.42
C GLY A 44 -1.05 11.50 -14.10
N ASN A 45 -2.03 12.34 -13.80
CA ASN A 45 -2.88 12.21 -12.62
C ASN A 45 -3.75 10.94 -12.65
N ALA A 46 -4.31 10.60 -13.82
CA ALA A 46 -5.09 9.38 -14.01
C ALA A 46 -4.22 8.13 -13.78
N PHE A 47 -3.03 8.07 -14.38
CA PHE A 47 -2.09 6.98 -14.17
C PHE A 47 -1.63 6.89 -12.71
N LEU A 48 -1.39 8.03 -12.05
CA LEU A 48 -1.05 8.06 -10.63
C LEU A 48 -2.17 7.44 -9.78
N ALA A 49 -3.42 7.82 -10.03
CA ALA A 49 -4.59 7.30 -9.30
C ALA A 49 -4.82 5.81 -9.56
N ILE A 50 -4.72 5.37 -10.82
CA ILE A 50 -4.82 3.96 -11.19
C ILE A 50 -3.72 3.15 -10.51
N GLY A 51 -2.48 3.63 -10.59
CA GLY A 51 -1.33 3.00 -9.95
C GLY A 51 -1.55 2.89 -8.45
N TRP A 52 -1.97 3.96 -7.80
CA TRP A 52 -2.28 3.96 -6.36
C TRP A 52 -3.30 2.91 -5.98
N GLY A 53 -4.40 2.80 -6.75
CA GLY A 53 -5.39 1.76 -6.55
C GLY A 53 -4.77 0.36 -6.66
N LEU A 54 -4.02 0.09 -7.73
CA LEU A 54 -3.37 -1.20 -7.94
C LEU A 54 -2.39 -1.56 -6.82
N GLY A 55 -1.53 -0.61 -6.42
CA GLY A 55 -0.60 -0.80 -5.31
C GLY A 55 -1.28 -1.07 -3.99
N TYR A 56 -2.38 -0.35 -3.72
CA TYR A 56 -3.20 -0.58 -2.54
C TYR A 56 -3.79 -2.00 -2.51
N PHE A 57 -4.29 -2.49 -3.65
CA PHE A 57 -4.80 -3.86 -3.77
C PHE A 57 -3.71 -4.92 -3.67
N LEU A 58 -2.48 -4.61 -4.11
CA LEU A 58 -1.34 -5.53 -4.06
C LEU A 58 -1.03 -5.97 -2.62
N ALA A 59 -1.24 -5.10 -1.63
CA ALA A 59 -1.08 -5.47 -0.23
C ALA A 59 -1.99 -6.63 0.20
N GLU A 60 -3.16 -6.81 -0.45
CA GLU A 60 -4.09 -7.89 -0.13
C GLU A 60 -3.71 -9.21 -0.82
N ALA A 61 -2.90 -9.15 -1.87
CA ALA A 61 -2.39 -10.35 -2.55
C ALA A 61 -1.58 -11.26 -1.62
N ASP A 62 -0.98 -10.70 -0.57
CA ASP A 62 -0.21 -11.45 0.44
C ASP A 62 -1.06 -12.52 1.16
N HIS A 63 -2.35 -12.25 1.37
CA HIS A 63 -3.27 -13.21 2.01
C HIS A 63 -3.57 -14.39 1.10
N VAL A 64 -3.72 -14.12 -0.19
CA VAL A 64 -3.92 -15.15 -1.21
C VAL A 64 -2.66 -15.99 -1.31
N PHE A 65 -1.49 -15.34 -1.42
CA PHE A 65 -0.21 -16.02 -1.50
C PHE A 65 0.04 -16.91 -0.27
N TYR A 66 -0.16 -16.37 0.94
CA TYR A 66 -0.01 -17.14 2.17
C TYR A 66 -0.91 -18.37 2.19
N ALA A 67 -2.18 -18.26 1.81
CA ALA A 67 -3.10 -19.40 1.84
C ALA A 67 -2.88 -20.41 0.70
N THR A 68 -2.22 -20.03 -0.39
CA THR A 68 -1.84 -20.99 -1.45
C THR A 68 -0.52 -21.69 -1.17
N MET A 69 0.37 -21.07 -0.38
CA MET A 69 1.71 -21.59 -0.08
C MET A 69 1.87 -22.11 1.37
N CYS A 70 0.85 -22.02 2.22
CA CYS A 70 0.94 -22.49 3.60
C CYS A 70 1.05 -24.02 3.69
N ASP A 71 1.53 -24.48 4.84
CA ASP A 71 1.65 -25.89 5.18
C ASP A 71 0.25 -26.58 5.12
N PRO A 72 0.10 -27.72 4.41
CA PRO A 72 -1.16 -28.45 4.31
C PRO A 72 -1.73 -28.92 5.66
N GLN A 73 -0.97 -28.82 6.76
CA GLN A 73 -1.47 -29.12 8.11
C GLN A 73 -2.34 -28.02 8.74
N ASP A 74 -2.35 -26.82 8.17
CA ASP A 74 -3.20 -25.73 8.64
C ASP A 74 -4.62 -25.84 8.03
N GLU A 75 -5.65 -25.95 8.87
CA GLU A 75 -7.04 -26.18 8.46
C GLU A 75 -7.55 -25.10 7.49
N THR A 76 -7.10 -23.86 7.70
CA THR A 76 -7.39 -22.72 6.84
C THR A 76 -6.86 -22.94 5.42
N CYS A 77 -5.66 -23.49 5.29
CA CYS A 77 -5.02 -23.74 4.01
C CYS A 77 -5.74 -24.84 3.23
N ARG A 78 -6.16 -25.90 3.93
CA ARG A 78 -6.96 -26.99 3.33
C ARG A 78 -8.29 -26.48 2.78
N LEU A 79 -9.03 -25.70 3.58
CA LEU A 79 -10.34 -25.15 3.19
C LEU A 79 -10.24 -24.16 2.02
N VAL A 80 -9.22 -23.29 2.01
CA VAL A 80 -8.99 -22.37 0.90
C VAL A 80 -8.61 -23.13 -0.37
N LYS A 81 -7.72 -24.13 -0.27
CA LYS A 81 -7.28 -24.94 -1.42
C LYS A 81 -8.43 -25.75 -2.03
N GLU A 82 -9.28 -26.34 -1.20
CA GLU A 82 -10.47 -27.07 -1.66
C GLU A 82 -11.45 -26.16 -2.41
N GLU A 83 -11.75 -24.97 -1.88
CA GLU A 83 -12.63 -24.00 -2.56
C GLU A 83 -11.96 -23.39 -3.82
N TRP A 84 -10.64 -23.28 -3.83
CA TRP A 84 -9.85 -22.85 -5.00
C TRP A 84 -9.92 -23.88 -6.13
N GLU A 85 -9.77 -25.17 -5.82
CA GLU A 85 -9.91 -26.29 -6.77
C GLU A 85 -11.34 -26.40 -7.30
N ARG A 86 -12.35 -26.09 -6.47
CA ARG A 86 -13.77 -26.02 -6.86
C ARG A 86 -14.14 -24.75 -7.65
N LYS A 87 -13.17 -23.87 -7.98
CA LYS A 87 -13.37 -22.55 -8.64
C LYS A 87 -14.34 -21.61 -7.90
N ASN A 88 -14.56 -21.83 -6.61
CA ASN A 88 -15.41 -21.02 -5.76
C ASN A 88 -14.64 -19.85 -5.14
N TRP A 89 -14.14 -18.96 -6.00
CA TRP A 89 -13.30 -17.81 -5.60
C TRP A 89 -13.91 -16.94 -4.51
N ARG A 90 -15.24 -16.82 -4.51
CA ARG A 90 -15.98 -15.99 -3.55
C ARG A 90 -15.96 -16.56 -2.13
N ASN A 91 -16.06 -17.89 -2.00
CA ASN A 91 -15.97 -18.57 -0.70
C ASN A 91 -14.53 -18.62 -0.22
N ALA A 92 -13.58 -18.93 -1.10
CA ALA A 92 -12.16 -18.86 -0.81
C ALA A 92 -11.78 -17.48 -0.24
N TRP A 93 -12.22 -16.40 -0.89
CA TRP A 93 -12.01 -15.03 -0.40
C TRP A 93 -12.69 -14.77 0.96
N GLY A 94 -13.89 -15.29 1.16
CA GLY A 94 -14.61 -15.18 2.44
C GLY A 94 -13.86 -15.84 3.59
N ILE A 95 -13.29 -17.02 3.37
CA ILE A 95 -12.46 -17.75 4.34
C ILE A 95 -11.17 -16.96 4.61
N LEU A 96 -10.55 -16.43 3.56
CA LEU A 96 -9.33 -15.63 3.68
C LEU A 96 -9.50 -14.40 4.57
N GLU A 97 -10.64 -13.71 4.42
CA GLU A 97 -10.96 -12.50 5.18
C GLU A 97 -11.26 -12.82 6.66
N ARG A 98 -11.95 -13.94 6.92
CA ARG A 98 -12.31 -14.35 8.30
C ARG A 98 -11.10 -14.78 9.13
N THR A 99 -10.15 -15.48 8.51
CA THR A 99 -8.93 -16.00 9.15
C THR A 99 -7.74 -15.04 9.04
N LYS A 100 -7.95 -13.84 8.50
CA LYS A 100 -6.90 -12.83 8.32
C LYS A 100 -6.17 -12.45 9.61
N GLY A 101 -6.86 -12.50 10.75
CA GLY A 101 -6.29 -12.17 12.07
C GLY A 101 -5.39 -13.26 12.67
N GLU A 102 -5.49 -14.50 12.19
CA GLU A 102 -4.75 -15.65 12.75
C GLU A 102 -3.36 -15.80 12.12
N ARG A 103 -3.11 -15.15 10.97
CA ARG A 103 -1.86 -15.24 10.22
C ARG A 103 -0.77 -14.37 10.83
N LYS A 104 0.29 -15.02 11.33
CA LYS A 104 1.41 -14.34 12.00
C LYS A 104 2.64 -14.09 11.12
N ARG A 105 2.77 -14.77 9.97
CA ARG A 105 4.00 -14.73 9.13
C ARG A 105 3.70 -14.35 7.68
N LEU A 106 3.40 -13.08 7.46
CA LEU A 106 3.04 -12.56 6.14
C LEU A 106 4.30 -12.01 5.40
N PRO A 107 4.60 -12.48 4.16
CA PRO A 107 5.76 -12.04 3.37
C PRO A 107 5.79 -10.57 2.94
N ILE A 108 4.64 -9.95 2.65
CA ILE A 108 4.59 -8.52 2.30
C ILE A 108 4.43 -7.67 3.58
N ARG A 109 3.68 -8.15 4.57
CA ARG A 109 3.49 -7.46 5.86
C ARG A 109 4.57 -7.82 6.87
N ASN A 110 5.81 -7.48 6.54
CA ASN A 110 6.92 -7.51 7.48
C ASN A 110 7.87 -6.34 7.27
N MET A 111 8.61 -5.99 8.31
CA MET A 111 9.46 -4.81 8.33
C MET A 111 10.64 -4.88 7.38
N LEU A 112 11.18 -6.07 7.07
CA LEU A 112 12.23 -6.20 6.06
C LEU A 112 11.72 -5.79 4.68
N THR A 113 10.53 -6.26 4.30
CA THR A 113 9.87 -5.85 3.06
C THR A 113 9.60 -4.35 3.06
N ILE A 114 9.18 -3.76 4.19
CA ILE A 114 8.99 -2.31 4.31
C ILE A 114 10.29 -1.54 4.08
N PHE A 115 11.43 -1.97 4.64
CA PHE A 115 12.71 -1.28 4.42
C PHE A 115 13.10 -1.26 2.95
N ILE A 116 13.00 -2.42 2.29
CA ILE A 116 13.31 -2.53 0.86
C ILE A 116 12.36 -1.64 0.06
N LEU A 117 11.06 -1.70 0.36
CA LEU A 117 10.05 -0.92 -0.33
C LEU A 117 10.21 0.58 -0.11
N LEU A 118 10.70 1.03 1.04
CA LEU A 118 11.02 2.43 1.28
C LEU A 118 12.18 2.91 0.42
N GLY A 119 13.27 2.14 0.36
CA GLY A 119 14.43 2.47 -0.48
C GLY A 119 14.07 2.50 -1.97
N VAL A 120 13.45 1.43 -2.46
CA VAL A 120 12.95 1.35 -3.84
C VAL A 120 11.91 2.43 -4.09
N GLY A 121 11.04 2.71 -3.12
CA GLY A 121 9.95 3.65 -3.30
C GLY A 121 10.41 5.10 -3.43
N ILE A 122 11.38 5.53 -2.63
CA ILE A 122 12.04 6.83 -2.81
C ILE A 122 12.65 6.89 -4.21
N TRP A 123 13.38 5.86 -4.62
CA TRP A 123 14.03 5.83 -5.93
C TRP A 123 13.03 5.91 -7.09
N VAL A 124 11.93 5.15 -7.05
CA VAL A 124 10.88 5.17 -8.07
C VAL A 124 10.18 6.52 -8.15
N VAL A 125 9.86 7.12 -6.99
CA VAL A 125 9.15 8.41 -6.94
C VAL A 125 10.05 9.59 -7.30
N SER A 126 11.34 9.52 -7.00
CA SER A 126 12.31 10.59 -7.30
C SER A 126 12.85 10.53 -8.72
N SER A 127 12.93 9.34 -9.31
CA SER A 127 13.27 9.19 -10.72
C SER A 127 12.15 9.76 -11.58
N SER A 128 12.46 10.47 -12.68
CA SER A 128 11.50 11.05 -13.65
C SER A 128 10.69 10.01 -14.44
N GLY A 129 10.40 8.88 -13.82
CA GLY A 129 9.75 7.71 -14.40
C GLY A 129 8.23 7.80 -14.40
N SER A 130 7.62 6.63 -14.47
CA SER A 130 6.18 6.48 -14.68
C SER A 130 5.34 6.92 -13.47
N MET A 131 4.35 7.78 -13.72
CA MET A 131 3.32 8.14 -12.73
C MET A 131 2.53 6.92 -12.24
N LEU A 132 2.34 5.92 -13.11
CA LEU A 132 1.70 4.66 -12.75
C LEU A 132 2.54 3.90 -11.72
N ALA A 133 3.85 3.75 -11.97
CA ALA A 133 4.76 3.06 -11.06
C ALA A 133 4.87 3.78 -9.71
N SER A 134 4.99 5.11 -9.75
CA SER A 134 5.00 5.94 -8.55
C SER A 134 3.70 5.80 -7.76
N GLY A 135 2.55 5.76 -8.45
CA GLY A 135 1.25 5.49 -7.85
C GLY A 135 1.22 4.14 -7.16
N MET A 136 1.64 3.07 -7.84
CA MET A 136 1.65 1.71 -7.28
C MET A 136 2.48 1.60 -6.00
N VAL A 137 3.70 2.12 -6.01
CA VAL A 137 4.55 2.11 -4.81
C VAL A 137 3.90 2.89 -3.67
N MET A 138 3.39 4.09 -3.94
CA MET A 138 2.80 4.93 -2.90
C MET A 138 1.50 4.35 -2.34
N GLY A 139 0.65 3.78 -3.20
CA GLY A 139 -0.57 3.08 -2.76
C GLY A 139 -0.24 1.90 -1.84
N LEU A 140 0.79 1.11 -2.19
CA LEU A 140 1.26 0.00 -1.38
C LEU A 140 1.85 0.49 -0.04
N LEU A 141 2.73 1.48 -0.06
CA LEU A 141 3.36 2.03 1.15
C LEU A 141 2.31 2.64 2.10
N VAL A 142 1.35 3.41 1.58
CA VAL A 142 0.28 3.99 2.40
C VAL A 142 -0.63 2.91 2.98
N ARG A 143 -0.97 1.87 2.20
CA ARG A 143 -1.74 0.73 2.69
C ARG A 143 -1.02 0.05 3.86
N LEU A 144 0.23 -0.35 3.66
CA LEU A 144 1.00 -1.06 4.68
C LEU A 144 1.25 -0.18 5.92
N PHE A 145 1.54 1.11 5.73
CA PHE A 145 1.70 2.06 6.84
C PHE A 145 0.41 2.20 7.66
N SER A 146 -0.73 2.33 6.98
CA SER A 146 -2.03 2.45 7.65
C SER A 146 -2.38 1.21 8.48
N GLU A 147 -1.98 0.03 8.03
CA GLU A 147 -2.16 -1.21 8.78
C GLU A 147 -1.19 -1.27 9.96
N ALA A 148 0.09 -0.97 9.76
CA ALA A 148 1.11 -0.99 10.80
C ALA A 148 0.80 -0.01 11.95
N VAL A 149 0.26 1.17 11.65
CA VAL A 149 -0.14 2.17 12.68
C VAL A 149 -1.36 1.71 13.48
N ARG A 150 -2.28 0.95 12.88
CA ARG A 150 -3.51 0.48 13.52
C ARG A 150 -3.35 -0.85 14.24
N ASP A 151 -2.23 -1.52 14.02
CA ASP A 151 -1.98 -2.83 14.57
C ASP A 151 -1.58 -2.75 16.04
N ALA A 152 -2.41 -3.33 16.92
CA ALA A 152 -2.08 -3.39 18.34
C ALA A 152 -0.90 -4.35 18.61
N GLU A 153 -0.77 -5.41 17.82
CA GLU A 153 0.28 -6.42 17.96
C GLU A 153 1.41 -6.19 16.95
N TYR A 154 2.21 -5.14 17.16
CA TYR A 154 3.29 -4.77 16.24
C TYR A 154 4.37 -5.86 16.06
N LYS A 155 4.56 -6.74 17.05
CA LYS A 155 5.61 -7.78 17.03
C LYS A 155 5.53 -8.69 15.81
N LYS A 156 4.32 -8.97 15.30
CA LYS A 156 4.16 -9.83 14.12
C LYS A 156 4.79 -9.24 12.86
N TRP A 157 4.98 -7.92 12.79
CA TRP A 157 5.68 -7.27 11.67
C TRP A 157 7.19 -7.53 11.67
N TYR A 158 7.75 -8.03 12.77
CA TYR A 158 9.18 -8.28 12.95
C TYR A 158 9.54 -9.77 12.88
N TRP A 159 8.63 -10.64 12.46
CA TRP A 159 8.82 -12.10 12.51
C TRP A 159 10.07 -12.61 11.79
N VAL A 160 10.58 -11.87 10.80
CA VAL A 160 11.80 -12.19 10.04
C VAL A 160 13.07 -12.01 10.89
N PHE A 161 13.00 -11.15 11.90
CA PHE A 161 14.12 -10.87 12.78
C PHE A 161 14.06 -11.77 14.01
N ALA A 162 15.19 -12.42 14.34
CA ALA A 162 15.30 -13.26 15.54
C ALA A 162 15.30 -12.46 16.86
N ARG A 163 15.34 -11.12 16.79
CA ARG A 163 15.44 -10.22 17.93
C ARG A 163 14.05 -9.65 18.30
N ASP A 164 13.77 -9.55 19.59
CA ASP A 164 12.64 -8.77 20.10
C ASP A 164 12.87 -7.27 19.93
N PHE A 165 11.87 -6.58 19.36
CA PHE A 165 11.86 -5.13 19.23
C PHE A 165 11.02 -4.50 20.33
N THR A 166 11.51 -3.38 20.85
CA THR A 166 10.80 -2.60 21.86
C THR A 166 9.70 -1.72 21.23
N PRO A 167 8.68 -1.32 22.00
CA PRO A 167 7.66 -0.39 21.50
C PRO A 167 8.24 0.95 21.06
N MET A 168 9.34 1.39 21.69
CA MET A 168 10.01 2.65 21.36
C MET A 168 10.70 2.57 19.99
N GLU A 169 11.40 1.46 19.70
CA GLU A 169 12.00 1.22 18.38
C GLU A 169 10.91 1.14 17.30
N HIS A 170 9.79 0.45 17.57
CA HIS A 170 8.68 0.37 16.64
C HIS A 170 8.10 1.75 16.31
N ARG A 171 7.87 2.59 17.32
CA ARG A 171 7.43 3.98 17.12
C ARG A 171 8.44 4.78 16.31
N GLY A 172 9.74 4.67 16.62
CA GLY A 172 10.81 5.31 15.86
C GLY A 172 10.78 4.93 14.39
N PHE A 173 10.60 3.63 14.08
CA PHE A 173 10.45 3.16 12.70
C PHE A 173 9.20 3.72 12.01
N LEU A 174 8.05 3.72 12.69
CA LEU A 174 6.83 4.32 12.12
C LEU A 174 7.00 5.82 11.87
N THR A 175 7.68 6.55 12.75
CA THR A 175 7.97 7.97 12.53
C THR A 175 8.87 8.18 11.32
N ALA A 176 9.98 7.43 11.21
CA ALA A 176 10.88 7.51 10.07
C ALA A 176 10.17 7.17 8.75
N TRP A 177 9.37 6.11 8.74
CA TRP A 177 8.54 5.73 7.59
C TRP A 177 7.54 6.84 7.25
N GLY A 178 6.83 7.39 8.23
CA GLY A 178 5.92 8.52 8.03
C GLY A 178 6.61 9.74 7.40
N LEU A 179 7.83 10.07 7.81
CA LEU A 179 8.62 11.15 7.22
C LEU A 179 9.00 10.85 5.76
N VAL A 180 9.42 9.62 5.47
CA VAL A 180 9.70 9.18 4.09
C VAL A 180 8.45 9.28 3.22
N LEU A 181 7.30 8.86 3.72
CA LEU A 181 6.02 8.99 3.02
C LEU A 181 5.68 10.46 2.73
N LEU A 182 5.82 11.34 3.72
CA LEU A 182 5.59 12.78 3.54
C LEU A 182 6.54 13.37 2.50
N PHE A 183 7.82 13.02 2.56
CA PHE A 183 8.81 13.45 1.57
C PHE A 183 8.44 12.98 0.16
N SER A 184 8.10 11.70 -0.02
CA SER A 184 7.67 11.15 -1.31
C SER A 184 6.38 11.80 -1.83
N LEU A 185 5.43 12.14 -0.95
CA LEU A 185 4.23 12.89 -1.34
C LEU A 185 4.60 14.28 -1.87
N VAL A 186 5.52 14.99 -1.21
CA VAL A 186 6.00 16.31 -1.65
C VAL A 186 6.68 16.21 -3.03
N LEU A 187 7.50 15.17 -3.25
CA LEU A 187 8.08 14.91 -4.58
C LEU A 187 6.99 14.74 -5.65
N LEU A 188 5.94 13.97 -5.36
CA LEU A 188 4.82 13.77 -6.29
C LEU A 188 4.04 15.06 -6.59
N MET A 189 3.90 15.96 -5.61
CA MET A 189 3.26 17.25 -5.83
C MET A 189 4.07 18.15 -6.78
N ARG A 190 5.39 17.95 -6.85
CA ARG A 190 6.26 18.77 -7.68
C ARG A 190 6.04 18.52 -9.17
N GLY A 191 5.52 17.34 -9.56
CA GLY A 191 5.37 16.96 -10.96
C GLY A 191 6.73 16.86 -11.67
N PHE A 192 6.76 16.13 -12.78
CA PHE A 192 7.88 16.18 -13.73
C PHE A 192 7.51 17.14 -14.85
#